data_AF-A0A9E2Y871-F1
#
_entry.id   AF-A0A9E2Y871-F1
#
_cell.length_a   1.000
_cell.length_b   1.000
_cell.length_c   1.000
_cell.angle_alpha   90.00
_cell.angle_beta   90.00
_cell.angle_gamma   90.00
#
_symmetry.space_group_name_H-M   'P 1'
#
loop_
_entity.id
_entity.type
_entity.pdbx_description
1 polymer ?
#
loop_
_entity_poly.entity_id
_entity_poly.type
_entity_poly.pdbx_seq_one_letter_code
_entity_poly.pdbx_strand_id
1 'polypeptide(L)'
;MHRHRTPLRGVKATPRPKPGDPNYTAVNYSYAGHIGRIHEVVEIGGRSLAKLGFDDRKIVYYFLDDLELDKSGERRTFHDEEGDPRTRGSIAGSGPRTSDRPT
;
A
#
# COMPACT_ATOMS: atom_id res chain seq x y z
N MET A 1 7.81 -17.48 -18.36
CA MET A 1 8.16 -16.98 -17.01
C MET A 1 7.58 -15.58 -16.84
N HIS A 2 6.45 -15.43 -16.14
CA HIS A 2 5.87 -14.11 -15.83
C HIS A 2 6.55 -13.61 -14.55
N ARG A 3 7.60 -12.79 -14.69
CA ARG A 3 8.33 -12.25 -13.53
C ARG A 3 7.56 -11.03 -13.04
N HIS A 4 6.75 -11.19 -12.00
CA HIS A 4 6.13 -10.05 -11.30
C HIS A 4 7.25 -9.12 -10.84
N ARG A 5 7.44 -8.00 -11.56
CA ARG A 5 8.29 -6.90 -11.10
C ARG A 5 7.46 -6.12 -10.09
N THR A 6 7.45 -6.58 -8.84
CA THR A 6 6.71 -6.01 -7.71
C THR A 6 7.53 -5.08 -6.77
N PRO A 7 8.63 -4.39 -7.17
CA PRO A 7 9.35 -3.52 -6.22
C PRO A 7 8.52 -2.30 -5.77
N LEU A 8 7.41 -2.00 -6.47
CA LEU A 8 6.54 -0.86 -6.20
C LEU A 8 5.26 -1.23 -5.44
N ARG A 9 5.03 -2.50 -5.10
CA ARG A 9 3.83 -2.89 -4.34
C ARG A 9 3.83 -2.18 -2.97
N GLY A 10 2.71 -1.55 -2.62
CA GLY A 10 2.55 -0.80 -1.38
C GLY A 10 3.14 0.61 -1.40
N VAL A 11 3.77 1.03 -2.50
CA VAL A 11 4.23 2.41 -2.65
C VAL A 11 3.03 3.34 -2.77
N LYS A 12 3.02 4.41 -1.98
CA LYS A 12 2.05 5.49 -2.11
C LYS A 12 2.26 6.19 -3.43
N ALA A 13 1.19 6.36 -4.18
CA ALA A 13 1.20 6.98 -5.49
C ALA A 13 0.03 7.95 -5.61
N THR A 14 0.31 9.13 -6.12
CA THR A 14 -0.69 10.14 -6.45
C THR A 14 -0.81 10.24 -7.96
N PRO A 15 -1.96 9.89 -8.57
CA PRO A 15 -2.13 9.96 -10.00
C PRO A 15 -2.29 11.40 -10.47
N ARG A 16 -1.54 11.76 -11.51
CA ARG A 16 -1.52 13.06 -12.18
C ARG A 16 -1.75 12.87 -13.70
N PRO A 17 -2.88 12.28 -14.11
CA PRO A 17 -3.18 12.09 -15.53
C PRO A 17 -3.22 13.44 -16.25
N LYS A 18 -2.74 13.49 -17.49
CA LYS A 18 -2.83 14.69 -18.32
C LYS A 18 -4.30 15.02 -18.61
N PRO A 19 -4.70 16.31 -18.56
CA PRO A 19 -6.06 16.71 -18.93
C PRO A 19 -6.39 16.30 -20.37
N GLY A 20 -7.52 15.63 -20.57
CA GLY A 20 -8.02 15.25 -21.90
C GLY A 20 -7.28 14.09 -22.58
N ASP A 21 -6.42 13.36 -21.87
CA ASP A 21 -5.77 12.17 -22.39
C ASP A 21 -6.81 11.06 -22.65
N PRO A 22 -6.93 10.57 -23.91
CA PRO A 22 -7.94 9.58 -24.29
C PRO A 22 -7.73 8.21 -23.64
N ASN A 23 -6.58 7.95 -23.02
CA ASN A 23 -6.33 6.70 -22.30
C ASN A 23 -7.01 6.68 -20.92
N TYR A 24 -7.57 7.79 -20.46
CA TYR A 24 -8.18 7.92 -19.14
C TYR A 24 -9.68 8.18 -19.22
N THR A 25 -10.41 7.54 -18.30
CA THR A 25 -11.86 7.68 -18.18
C THR A 25 -12.25 8.73 -17.13
N ALA A 26 -13.52 9.09 -17.07
CA ALA A 26 -14.04 9.98 -16.02
C ALA A 26 -13.71 9.50 -14.59
N VAL A 27 -13.65 8.17 -14.38
CA VAL A 27 -13.26 7.59 -13.08
C VAL A 27 -11.78 7.88 -12.79
N ASN A 28 -10.89 7.78 -13.78
CA ASN A 28 -9.49 8.18 -13.57
C ASN A 28 -9.38 9.64 -13.13
N TYR A 29 -10.15 10.53 -13.77
CA TYR A 29 -10.12 11.93 -13.39
C TYR A 29 -10.72 12.20 -12.00
N SER A 30 -11.71 11.40 -11.55
CA SER A 30 -12.27 11.55 -10.20
C SER A 30 -11.31 11.15 -9.09
N TYR A 31 -10.34 10.26 -9.36
CA TYR A 31 -9.30 9.87 -8.40
C TYR A 31 -7.96 10.60 -8.63
N ALA A 32 -7.87 11.48 -9.62
CA ALA A 32 -6.68 12.30 -9.85
C ALA A 32 -6.38 13.16 -8.61
N GLY A 33 -5.12 13.16 -8.17
CA GLY A 33 -4.70 13.87 -6.95
C GLY A 33 -5.03 13.17 -5.63
N HIS A 34 -5.81 12.09 -5.64
CA HIS A 34 -6.06 11.27 -4.45
C HIS A 34 -4.92 10.28 -4.23
N ILE A 35 -4.50 10.11 -2.98
CA ILE A 35 -3.43 9.16 -2.65
C ILE A 35 -4.00 7.73 -2.73
N GLY A 36 -3.38 6.90 -3.55
CA GLY A 36 -3.59 5.46 -3.57
C GLY A 36 -2.30 4.72 -3.24
N ARG A 37 -2.36 3.38 -3.27
CA ARG A 37 -1.15 2.54 -3.22
C ARG A 37 -1.12 1.58 -4.40
N ILE A 38 0.08 1.30 -4.89
CA ILE A 38 0.27 0.38 -6.01
C ILE A 38 0.04 -1.06 -5.52
N HIS A 39 -0.91 -1.75 -6.14
CA HIS A 39 -1.14 -3.18 -5.93
C HIS A 39 -0.23 -4.02 -6.84
N GLU A 40 -0.13 -3.63 -8.10
CA GLU A 40 0.63 -4.33 -9.13
C GLU A 40 1.01 -3.36 -10.24
N VAL A 41 2.11 -3.64 -10.94
CA VAL A 41 2.50 -2.97 -12.18
C VAL A 41 2.62 -4.03 -13.27
N VAL A 42 2.00 -3.77 -14.42
CA VAL A 42 2.05 -4.63 -15.61
C VAL A 42 2.63 -3.86 -16.80
N GLU A 43 3.37 -4.54 -17.68
CA GLU A 43 3.89 -3.95 -18.91
C GLU A 43 2.97 -4.31 -20.09
N ILE A 44 2.49 -3.29 -20.82
CA ILE A 44 1.60 -3.44 -21.98
C ILE A 44 2.13 -2.54 -23.09
N GLY A 45 2.47 -3.13 -24.25
CA GLY A 45 2.96 -2.36 -25.40
C GLY A 45 4.19 -1.48 -25.10
N GLY A 46 5.07 -1.94 -24.21
CA GLY A 46 6.26 -1.19 -23.78
C GLY A 46 5.99 -0.10 -22.73
N ARG A 47 4.74 0.08 -22.27
CA ARG A 47 4.37 1.04 -21.22
C ARG A 47 4.02 0.31 -19.93
N SER A 48 4.36 0.92 -18.80
CA SER A 48 4.02 0.38 -17.48
C SER A 48 2.66 0.93 -17.01
N LEU A 49 1.73 0.04 -16.66
CA LEU A 49 0.42 0.35 -16.11
C LEU A 49 0.36 -0.14 -14.66
N ALA A 50 0.06 0.77 -13.74
CA ALA A 50 -0.07 0.50 -12.32
C ALA A 50 -1.54 0.36 -11.92
N LYS A 51 -1.84 -0.69 -11.14
CA LYS A 51 -3.11 -0.88 -10.46
C LYS A 51 -3.06 -0.13 -9.13
N LEU A 52 -3.77 0.98 -8.98
CA LEU A 52 -3.86 1.73 -7.73
C LEU A 52 -5.09 1.31 -6.95
N GLY A 53 -4.90 0.87 -5.71
CA GLY A 53 -5.98 0.74 -4.74
C GLY A 53 -6.14 2.04 -3.95
N PHE A 54 -7.39 2.39 -3.65
CA PHE A 54 -7.78 3.53 -2.83
C PHE A 54 -8.51 3.04 -1.56
N ASP A 55 -8.61 3.92 -0.55
CA ASP A 55 -9.17 3.59 0.77
C ASP A 55 -10.64 3.13 0.71
N ASP A 56 -11.37 3.52 -0.33
CA ASP A 56 -12.76 3.13 -0.58
C ASP A 56 -12.90 1.76 -1.27
N ARG A 57 -11.80 0.98 -1.30
CA ARG A 57 -11.69 -0.34 -1.94
C ARG A 57 -11.86 -0.30 -3.46
N LYS A 58 -11.74 0.86 -4.10
CA LYS A 58 -11.71 0.96 -5.57
C LYS A 58 -10.30 0.72 -6.10
N ILE A 59 -10.25 0.12 -7.28
CA ILE A 59 -9.02 -0.07 -8.04
C ILE A 59 -9.14 0.70 -9.35
N VAL A 60 -8.18 1.58 -9.61
CA VAL A 60 -8.11 2.38 -10.84
C VAL A 60 -6.73 2.24 -11.45
N TYR A 61 -6.67 2.20 -12.78
CA TYR A 61 -5.44 1.94 -13.53
C TYR A 61 -4.85 3.23 -14.06
N TYR A 62 -3.56 3.47 -13.80
CA TYR A 62 -2.82 4.63 -14.32
C TYR A 62 -1.52 4.19 -14.96
N PHE A 63 -1.03 4.94 -15.95
CA PHE A 63 0.33 4.75 -16.40
C PHE A 63 1.30 5.15 -15.30
N LEU A 64 2.36 4.35 -15.13
CA LEU A 64 3.35 4.57 -14.08
C LEU A 64 4.03 5.94 -14.22
N ASP A 65 4.19 6.42 -15.45
CA ASP A 65 4.81 7.72 -15.75
C ASP A 65 3.94 8.92 -15.33
N ASP A 66 2.63 8.70 -15.16
CA ASP A 66 1.69 9.72 -14.70
C ASP A 66 1.45 9.63 -13.18
N LEU A 67 2.27 8.86 -12.46
CA LEU A 67 2.20 8.73 -11.01
C LEU A 67 3.33 9.48 -10.31
N GLU A 68 2.94 10.31 -9.35
CA GLU A 68 3.86 10.85 -8.36
C GLU A 68 4.07 9.80 -7.27
N LEU A 69 5.26 9.18 -7.23
CA LEU A 69 5.59 8.12 -6.29
C LEU A 69 6.26 8.67 -5.04
N ASP A 70 5.67 8.46 -3.87
CA ASP A 70 6.34 8.70 -2.60
C ASP A 70 7.20 7.47 -2.25
N LYS A 71 8.47 7.55 -2.64
CA LYS A 71 9.49 6.52 -2.37
C LYS A 71 10.14 6.69 -0.98
N SER A 72 9.74 7.71 -0.21
CA SER A 72 10.31 8.05 1.10
C SER A 72 9.51 7.48 2.28
N GLY A 73 8.26 7.06 2.06
CA GLY A 73 7.41 6.44 3.07
C GLY A 73 7.65 4.93 3.28
N GLU A 74 7.37 4.45 4.50
CA GLU A 74 7.27 3.01 4.79
C GLU A 74 6.35 2.32 3.77
N ARG A 75 6.88 1.29 3.09
CA ARG A 75 6.11 0.46 2.14
C ARG A 75 5.07 -0.34 2.91
N ARG A 76 3.81 0.12 2.91
CA ARG A 76 2.67 -0.60 3.50
C ARG A 76 1.62 -0.88 2.45
N THR A 77 1.00 -2.04 2.50
CA THR A 77 -0.02 -2.47 1.55
C THR A 77 -1.38 -2.52 2.25
N PHE A 78 -2.48 -2.34 1.52
CA PHE A 78 -3.85 -2.39 2.10
C PHE A 78 -4.21 -3.74 2.74
N HIS A 79 -3.45 -4.79 2.46
CA HIS A 79 -3.63 -6.11 3.06
C HIS A 79 -2.96 -6.24 4.45
N ASP A 80 -2.18 -5.25 4.89
CA ASP A 80 -1.48 -5.33 6.18
C ASP A 80 -2.38 -4.98 7.38
N GLU A 81 -3.62 -4.52 7.15
CA GLU A 81 -4.57 -4.18 8.22
C GLU A 81 -5.44 -5.37 8.67
N GLU A 82 -5.38 -6.51 7.98
CA GLU A 82 -6.13 -7.71 8.30
C GLU A 82 -5.17 -8.88 8.60
N GLY A 83 -4.45 -8.82 9.73
CA GLY A 83 -3.61 -9.96 10.11
C GLY A 83 -2.57 -9.84 11.21
N ASP A 84 -2.66 -8.92 12.18
CA ASP A 84 -1.88 -9.10 13.42
C ASP A 84 -2.72 -8.94 14.70
N PRO A 85 -3.26 -10.03 15.26
CA PRO A 85 -3.80 -10.03 16.62
C PRO A 85 -2.72 -10.11 17.72
N ARG A 86 -1.40 -10.03 17.43
CA ARG A 86 -0.36 -10.26 18.46
C ARG A 86 0.15 -9.03 19.19
N THR A 87 -0.45 -7.85 19.04
CA THR A 87 -0.06 -6.67 19.83
C THR A 87 -1.18 -6.13 20.74
N ARG A 88 -2.09 -6.99 21.20
CA ARG A 88 -2.91 -6.67 22.38
C ARG A 88 -2.23 -7.15 23.65
N GLY A 89 -1.56 -6.21 24.29
CA GLY A 89 -1.35 -6.02 25.73
C GLY A 89 -1.30 -7.24 26.65
N SER A 90 -0.17 -7.37 27.36
CA SER A 90 -0.18 -7.83 28.75
C SER A 90 0.91 -7.10 29.53
N ILE A 91 0.60 -5.87 29.93
CA ILE A 91 1.20 -5.22 31.09
C ILE A 91 0.32 -5.48 32.31
N ALA A 92 0.72 -6.45 33.13
CA ALA A 92 0.35 -6.65 34.54
C ALA A 92 1.30 -7.77 35.03
N GLY A 93 2.30 -7.56 35.88
CA GLY A 93 2.21 -6.95 37.20
C GLY A 93 1.82 -8.03 38.22
N SER A 94 2.80 -8.69 38.88
CA SER A 94 2.69 -9.26 40.26
C SER A 94 3.93 -10.05 40.68
N GLY A 95 4.56 -9.63 41.80
CA GLY A 95 5.24 -10.50 42.77
C GLY A 95 6.77 -10.38 42.89
N PRO A 96 7.33 -9.75 43.95
CA PRO A 96 8.69 -10.03 44.37
C PRO A 96 8.78 -11.43 45.01
N ARG A 97 9.80 -12.17 44.60
CA ARG A 97 10.17 -13.52 45.00
C ARG A 97 10.61 -13.54 46.47
N THR A 98 9.83 -14.14 47.36
CA THR A 98 10.27 -14.48 48.72
C THR A 98 11.16 -15.72 48.65
N SER A 99 12.41 -15.59 49.06
CA SER A 99 13.37 -16.69 49.19
C SER A 99 13.48 -17.10 50.66
N ASP A 100 13.16 -18.38 50.89
CA ASP A 100 13.77 -19.36 51.80
C ASP A 100 14.32 -18.95 53.18
N ARG A 101 13.75 -19.58 54.22
CA ARG A 101 14.49 -20.13 55.37
C ARG A 101 13.70 -21.27 56.03
N PRO A 102 14.21 -22.50 56.06
CA PRO A 102 13.83 -23.49 57.05
C PRO A 102 14.90 -23.57 58.16
N THR A 103 14.44 -23.60 59.41
CA THR A 103 15.16 -24.12 60.58
C THR A 103 14.80 -25.57 60.80
#